data_AF-A0A7R9N0N0-F1
#
_entry.id   AF-A0A7R9N0N0-F1
#
_cell.length_a   1.000
_cell.length_b   1.000
_cell.length_c   1.000
_cell.angle_alpha   90.00
_cell.angle_beta   90.00
_cell.angle_gamma   90.00
#
_symmetry.space_group_name_H-M   'P 1'
#
loop_
_entity.id
_entity.type
_entity.pdbx_description
1 polymer ?
#
loop_
_entity_poly.entity_id
_entity_poly.type
_entity_poly.pdbx_seq_one_letter_code
_entity_poly.pdbx_strand_id
1 'polypeptide(L)' 'MITNKDGIIIHKTPHVHGKKHDYELLKRKYPPLPSDIEINGDLGYQGIENDFPEIKSRIPIKKPKGGKSYQSREKA' A
#
# COMPACT_ATOMS: atom_id res chain seq x y z
N MET A 1 -7.20 1.49 -1.98
CA MET A 1 -7.71 0.37 -1.15
C MET A 1 -6.52 -0.37 -0.58
N ILE A 2 -6.62 -0.93 0.62
CA ILE A 2 -5.53 -1.70 1.26
C ILE A 2 -6.00 -3.12 1.49
N THR A 3 -5.17 -4.09 1.10
CA THR A 3 -5.43 -5.52 1.28
C THR A 3 -4.36 -6.18 2.13
N ASN A 4 -4.64 -7.37 2.66
CA ASN A 4 -3.60 -8.22 3.24
C ASN A 4 -2.90 -9.05 2.13
N LYS A 5 -1.93 -9.88 2.52
CA LYS A 5 -1.27 -10.85 1.62
C LYS A 5 -2.22 -11.86 0.95
N ASP A 6 -3.35 -12.17 1.59
CA ASP A 6 -4.35 -13.13 1.12
C ASP A 6 -5.41 -12.47 0.21
N GLY A 7 -5.29 -11.16 -0.07
CA GLY A 7 -6.22 -10.39 -0.90
C GLY A 7 -7.48 -9.91 -0.17
N ILE A 8 -7.56 -10.08 1.15
CA ILE A 8 -8.66 -9.59 1.99
C ILE A 8 -8.54 -8.08 2.13
N ILE A 9 -9.65 -7.36 1.93
CA ILE A 9 -9.71 -5.90 2.09
C ILE A 9 -9.66 -5.57 3.58
N ILE A 10 -8.57 -4.93 4.02
CA ILE A 10 -8.40 -4.47 5.41
C ILE A 10 -8.99 -3.08 5.58
N HIS A 11 -8.81 -2.22 4.57
CA HIS A 11 -9.25 -0.84 4.63
C HIS A 11 -9.67 -0.33 3.25
N LYS A 12 -10.82 0.35 3.23
CA LYS A 12 -11.32 1.07 2.06
C LYS A 12 -11.47 2.54 2.42
N THR A 13 -10.71 3.40 1.73
CA THR A 13 -10.86 4.84 1.84
C THR A 13 -12.26 5.25 1.33
N PRO A 14 -13.00 6.08 2.08
CA PRO A 14 -14.28 6.60 1.60
C PRO A 14 -14.08 7.50 0.39
N HIS A 15 -15.06 7.52 -0.51
CA HIS A 15 -15.04 8.44 -1.63
C HIS A 15 -15.11 9.89 -1.14
N VAL A 16 -14.25 10.74 -1.67
CA VAL A 16 -14.24 12.18 -1.38
C VAL A 16 -14.34 12.97 -2.68
N HIS A 17 -15.08 14.07 -2.64
CA HIS A 17 -15.15 15.00 -3.78
C HIS A 17 -13.84 15.80 -3.90
N GLY A 18 -13.31 15.88 -5.13
CA GLY A 18 -12.12 16.67 -5.47
C GLY A 18 -10.89 15.83 -5.85
N LYS A 19 -9.75 16.51 -6.11
CA LYS A 19 -8.49 15.90 -6.54
C LYS A 19 -7.62 15.39 -5.38
N LYS A 20 -8.23 15.02 -4.26
CA LYS A 20 -7.46 14.47 -3.12
C LYS A 20 -7.05 13.04 -3.43
N HIS A 21 -5.76 12.77 -3.29
CA HIS A 21 -5.23 11.44 -3.53
C HIS A 21 -5.61 10.51 -2.36
N ASP A 22 -5.92 9.25 -2.65
CA ASP A 22 -6.27 8.26 -1.62
C ASP A 22 -5.21 8.15 -0.50
N TYR A 23 -3.95 8.38 -0.86
CA TYR A 23 -2.83 8.36 0.09
C TYR A 23 -2.87 9.54 1.07
N GLU A 24 -3.22 10.74 0.62
CA GLU A 24 -3.37 11.88 1.52
C GLU A 24 -4.52 11.68 2.51
N LEU A 25 -5.58 11.00 2.07
CA LEU A 25 -6.69 10.62 2.94
C LEU A 25 -6.26 9.60 3.98
N LEU A 26 -5.46 8.62 3.59
CA LEU A 26 -4.86 7.65 4.51
C LEU A 26 -4.00 8.36 5.56
N LYS A 27 -3.14 9.31 5.16
CA LYS A 27 -2.31 10.08 6.10
C LYS A 27 -3.13 10.88 7.11
N ARG A 28 -4.24 11.47 6.66
CA ARG A 28 -5.12 12.28 7.52
C ARG A 28 -5.98 11.45 8.48
N LYS A 29 -6.44 10.29 8.04
CA LYS A 29 -7.28 9.37 8.80
C LYS A 29 -6.66 7.99 8.77
N TYR A 30 -5.48 7.90 9.38
CA TYR A 30 -4.77 6.63 9.46
C TYR A 30 -5.59 5.66 10.30
N PRO A 31 -6.09 4.55 9.72
CA PRO A 31 -6.80 3.55 10.49
C PRO A 31 -5.82 2.85 11.44
N PRO A 32 -6.23 2.47 12.66
CA PRO A 32 -5.41 1.62 13.51
C PRO A 32 -5.26 0.25 12.82
N LEU A 33 -4.15 0.07 12.12
CA LEU A 33 -3.80 -1.21 11.51
C LEU A 33 -3.07 -2.08 12.54
N PRO A 34 -3.38 -3.38 12.63
CA PRO A 34 -2.61 -4.29 13.46
C PRO A 34 -1.16 -4.33 12.95
N SER A 35 -0.19 -4.09 13.85
CA SER A 35 1.25 -4.09 13.53
C SER A 35 1.76 -5.42 12.97
N ASP A 36 1.02 -6.50 13.20
CA ASP A 36 1.38 -7.85 12.75
C ASP A 36 0.90 -8.19 11.33
N ILE A 37 0.08 -7.33 10.70
CA ILE A 37 -0.45 -7.61 9.37
C ILE A 37 0.40 -6.91 8.31
N GLU A 38 0.87 -7.69 7.34
CA GLU A 38 1.45 -7.14 6.12
C GLU A 38 0.36 -6.58 5.20
N ILE A 39 0.44 -5.28 4.94
CA ILE A 39 -0.49 -4.57 4.06
C ILE A 39 0.09 -4.46 2.64
N ASN A 40 -0.75 -4.75 1.66
CA ASN A 40 -0.49 -4.50 0.25
C ASN A 40 -1.26 -3.25 -0.17
N GLY A 41 -0.51 -2.23 -0.60
CA GLY A 41 -1.06 -1.00 -1.16
C GLY A 41 -0.82 -0.92 -2.66
N ASP A 42 -1.70 -0.27 -3.39
CA ASP A 42 -1.48 0.06 -4.80
C ASP A 42 -0.33 1.08 -4.96
N LEU A 43 0.13 1.31 -6.21
CA LEU A 43 1.18 2.30 -6.52
C LEU A 43 0.86 3.72 -6.03
N GLY A 44 -0.42 4.04 -5.85
CA GLY A 44 -0.86 5.31 -5.28
C GLY A 44 -0.41 5.54 -3.83
N TYR A 45 -0.01 4.47 -3.11
CA TYR A 45 0.45 4.53 -1.73
C TYR A 45 1.99 4.54 -1.62
N GLN A 46 2.67 4.94 -2.69
CA GLN A 46 4.14 5.04 -2.70
C GLN A 46 4.63 5.95 -1.56
N GLY A 47 5.53 5.40 -0.72
CA GLY A 47 6.06 6.08 0.46
C GLY A 47 5.44 5.65 1.79
N ILE A 48 4.42 4.79 1.78
CA ILE A 48 3.77 4.29 3.02
C ILE A 48 4.75 3.64 4.01
N GLU A 49 5.78 2.95 3.51
CA GLU A 49 6.84 2.35 4.33
C GLU A 49 7.69 3.40 5.09
N ASN A 50 7.81 4.61 4.54
CA ASN A 50 8.59 5.70 5.15
C ASN A 50 7.73 6.54 6.10
N ASP A 51 6.47 6.77 5.73
CA ASP A 51 5.55 7.57 6.54
C ASP A 51 4.98 6.79 7.73
N PHE A 52 4.97 5.45 7.66
CA PHE A 52 4.47 4.55 8.70
C PHE A 52 5.41 3.33 8.89
N PRO A 53 6.61 3.54 9.44
CA PRO A 53 7.62 2.48 9.61
C PRO A 53 7.18 1.36 10.56
N GLU A 54 6.18 1.61 11.42
CA GLU A 54 5.59 0.62 12.32
C GLU A 54 4.74 -0.44 11.61
N ILE A 55 4.39 -0.24 10.34
CA ILE A 55 3.59 -1.17 9.56
C ILE A 55 4.47 -1.96 8.60
N LYS A 56 4.27 -3.28 8.57
CA LYS A 56 4.76 -4.11 7.48
C LYS A 56 3.95 -3.78 6.22
N SER A 57 4.51 -3.00 5.31
CA SER A 57 3.84 -2.62 4.07
C SER A 57 4.63 -3.05 2.84
N ARG A 58 3.91 -3.45 1.80
CA ARG A 58 4.49 -3.87 0.53
C ARG A 58 3.71 -3.24 -0.62
N ILE A 59 4.44 -2.69 -1.59
CA ILE A 59 3.87 -2.16 -2.82
C ILE A 59 4.27 -3.09 -3.97
N PRO A 60 3.30 -3.59 -4.76
CA PRO A 60 3.60 -4.45 -5.89
C PRO A 60 4.40 -3.66 -6.94
N ILE A 61 5.52 -4.24 -7.36
CA ILE A 61 6.37 -3.65 -8.40
C ILE A 61 5.67 -3.85 -9.75
N LYS A 62 5.38 -2.74 -10.44
CA LYS A 62 4.81 -2.78 -11.79
C LYS A 62 5.75 -3.55 -12.71
N LYS A 63 5.20 -4.53 -13.45
CA LYS A 63 5.95 -5.25 -14.48
C LYS A 63 6.47 -4.27 -15.55
N PRO A 64 7.71 -4.40 -16.01
CA PRO A 64 8.24 -3.52 -17.04
C PRO A 64 7.57 -3.85 -18.38
N LYS A 65 7.38 -2.83 -19.21
CA LYS A 65 6.77 -2.97 -20.54
C LYS A 65 7.73 -3.80 -21.41
N GLY A 66 7.29 -4.95 -21.93
CA GLY A 66 8.12 -5.84 -22.75
C GLY A 66 8.64 -7.11 -22.04
N GLY A 67 8.26 -7.35 -20.79
CA GLY A 67 8.29 -8.69 -20.19
C GLY A 67 9.69 -9.28 -19.92
N LYS A 68 10.26 -8.93 -18.77
CA LYS A 68 11.00 -9.88 -17.92
C LYS A 68 10.46 -9.72 -16.49
N SER A 69 10.08 -10.82 -15.85
CA SER A 69 9.62 -10.82 -14.46
C SER A 69 10.75 -10.36 -13.55
N TYR A 70 10.49 -9.40 -12.65
CA TYR A 70 11.43 -9.09 -11.59
C TYR A 70 11.51 -10.29 -10.63
N GLN A 71 12.71 -10.82 -10.42
CA GLN A 71 12.99 -11.52 -9.18
C GLN A 71 12.79 -10.50 -8.06
N SER A 72 11.92 -10.83 -7.12
CA SER A 72 11.67 -10.05 -5.91
C SER A 72 13.00 -9.56 -5.35
N ARG A 73 13.18 -8.24 -5.16
CA ARG A 73 14.25 -7.74 -4.31
C ARG A 73 13.90 -8.19 -2.89
N GLU A 74 14.34 -9.37 -2.50
CA GLU A 74 14.47 -9.73 -1.09
C GLU A 74 15.48 -8.72 -0.52
N LYS A 75 15.01 -7.78 0.30
CA LYS A 75 15.88 -6.90 1.06
C LYS A 75 16.67 -7.82 2.01
N ALA A 76 17.99 -7.91 1.79
CA ALA A 76 18.96 -8.51 2.70
C ALA A 76 19.13 -7.66 3.97
#